data_AF-A0A5Q5BL76-F1
#
_entry.id   AF-A0A5Q5BL76-F1
#
_cell.length_a   1.000
_cell.length_b   1.000
_cell.length_c   1.000
_cell.angle_alpha   90.00
_cell.angle_beta   90.00
_cell.angle_gamma   90.00
#
_symmetry.space_group_name_H-M   'P 1'
#
loop_
_entity.id
_entity.type
_entity.pdbx_description
1 polymer ?
#
loop_
_entity_poly.entity_id
_entity_poly.type
_entity_poly.pdbx_seq_one_letter_code
_entity_poly.pdbx_strand_id
1 'polypeptide(L)'
;MHVTERPPDPRIDHSRRIICRAALEEFAASGYAGFRMDAVATRAGVGRSTVYRHWKNKGALIVDALRTLNTQPDPARDLPTVSARQQVELLLGHLATALSDSAVSSVIPALIHAADHDPDLREHLHAYSAQRRRRLTDTIASAVSAGEVRAVDPEVASVLLSGAVFYRKLMTADAPDPGDITALVDTVLAP
;
A
#
# COMPACT_ATOMS: atom_id res chain seq x y z
N MET A 1 -15.30 18.04 20.24
CA MET A 1 -15.88 18.54 18.98
C MET A 1 -15.84 17.38 17.99
N HIS A 2 -16.92 16.58 17.94
CA HIS A 2 -16.99 15.41 17.06
C HIS A 2 -17.15 15.91 15.61
N VAL A 3 -16.10 15.78 14.81
CA VAL A 3 -16.23 15.88 13.35
C VAL A 3 -16.98 14.63 12.91
N THR A 4 -18.28 14.78 12.67
CA THR A 4 -19.09 13.77 12.00
C THR A 4 -18.61 13.68 10.55
N GLU A 5 -17.75 12.71 10.26
CA GLU A 5 -17.44 12.33 8.88
C GLU A 5 -18.74 12.00 8.16
N ARG A 6 -19.07 12.79 7.14
CA ARG A 6 -20.20 12.54 6.27
C ARG A 6 -19.98 11.18 5.61
N PRO A 7 -20.94 10.23 5.66
CA PRO A 7 -20.75 8.93 5.03
C PRO A 7 -20.39 9.13 3.54
N PRO A 8 -19.42 8.36 3.02
CA PRO A 8 -18.94 8.52 1.66
C PRO A 8 -20.11 8.40 0.68
N ASP A 9 -20.23 9.36 -0.25
CA ASP A 9 -21.22 9.29 -1.32
C ASP A 9 -20.81 8.14 -2.27
N PRO A 10 -21.61 7.07 -2.41
CA PRO A 10 -21.26 5.89 -3.20
C PRO A 10 -20.89 6.23 -4.66
N ARG A 11 -21.46 7.31 -5.22
CA ARG A 11 -21.17 7.76 -6.58
C ARG A 11 -19.81 8.45 -6.68
N ILE A 12 -19.43 9.19 -5.64
CA ILE A 12 -18.11 9.82 -5.54
C ILE A 12 -17.03 8.74 -5.40
N ASP A 13 -17.27 7.74 -4.56
CA ASP A 13 -16.33 6.62 -4.37
C ASP A 13 -16.18 5.76 -5.64
N HIS A 14 -17.28 5.54 -6.36
CA HIS A 14 -17.23 4.84 -7.64
C HIS A 14 -16.41 5.63 -8.68
N SER A 15 -16.68 6.93 -8.82
CA SER A 15 -15.94 7.80 -9.73
C SER A 15 -14.45 7.87 -9.36
N ARG A 16 -14.14 7.95 -8.07
CA ARG A 16 -12.76 7.95 -7.56
C ARG A 16 -12.03 6.66 -7.96
N ARG A 17 -12.66 5.49 -7.75
CA ARG A 17 -12.10 4.19 -8.15
C ARG A 17 -11.83 4.09 -9.64
N ILE A 18 -12.73 4.60 -10.49
CA ILE A 18 -12.53 4.64 -11.94
C ILE A 18 -11.30 5.49 -12.30
N ILE A 19 -11.20 6.69 -11.73
CA ILE A 19 -10.07 7.60 -11.99
C ILE A 19 -8.76 6.99 -11.51
N CYS A 20 -8.73 6.37 -10.33
CA CYS A 20 -7.56 5.68 -9.79
C CYS A 20 -7.11 4.52 -10.69
N ARG A 21 -8.03 3.74 -11.25
CA ARG A 21 -7.71 2.67 -12.20
C ARG A 21 -7.11 3.24 -13.50
N ALA A 22 -7.75 4.25 -14.07
CA ALA A 22 -7.24 4.95 -15.24
C ALA A 22 -5.85 5.56 -14.99
N ALA A 23 -5.57 6.04 -13.77
CA ALA A 23 -4.25 6.52 -13.40
C ALA A 23 -3.19 5.42 -13.45
N LEU A 24 -3.44 4.24 -12.86
CA LEU A 24 -2.45 3.15 -12.92
C LEU A 24 -2.26 2.62 -14.35
N GLU A 25 -3.32 2.57 -15.16
CA GLU A 25 -3.21 2.21 -16.58
C GLU A 25 -2.38 3.23 -17.37
N GLU A 26 -2.59 4.53 -17.14
CA GLU A 26 -1.80 5.59 -17.78
C GLU A 26 -0.33 5.55 -17.32
N PHE A 27 -0.09 5.30 -16.04
CA PHE A 27 1.26 5.14 -15.51
C PHE A 27 1.95 3.91 -16.13
N ALA A 28 1.25 2.78 -16.25
CA ALA A 28 1.80 1.58 -16.86
C ALA A 28 2.11 1.78 -18.36
N ALA A 29 1.29 2.56 -19.07
CA ALA A 29 1.49 2.84 -20.49
C ALA A 29 2.60 3.86 -20.76
N SER A 30 2.67 4.93 -19.97
CA SER A 30 3.48 6.13 -20.28
C SER A 30 4.67 6.34 -19.33
N GLY A 31 4.75 5.57 -18.24
CA GLY A 31 5.68 5.81 -17.14
C GLY A 31 5.43 7.13 -16.41
N TYR A 32 6.23 7.42 -15.38
CA TYR A 32 6.04 8.63 -14.58
C TYR A 32 6.28 9.94 -15.36
N ALA A 33 7.26 9.96 -16.28
CA ALA A 33 7.59 11.13 -17.07
C ALA A 33 6.50 11.46 -18.11
N GLY A 34 5.93 10.43 -18.74
CA GLY A 34 4.85 10.57 -19.73
C GLY A 34 3.45 10.72 -19.13
N PHE A 35 3.28 10.43 -17.82
CA PHE A 35 1.99 10.50 -17.13
C PHE A 35 1.36 11.90 -17.21
N ARG A 36 0.12 11.98 -17.70
CA ARG A 36 -0.65 13.23 -17.79
C ARG A 36 -2.01 13.10 -17.11
N MET A 37 -2.32 14.03 -16.20
CA MET A 37 -3.61 14.13 -15.52
C MET A 37 -4.79 14.24 -16.50
N ASP A 38 -4.61 14.99 -17.60
CA ASP A 38 -5.62 15.14 -18.65
C ASP A 38 -5.86 13.82 -19.40
N ALA A 39 -4.82 13.01 -19.64
CA ALA A 39 -4.95 11.69 -20.24
C ALA A 39 -5.72 10.73 -19.32
N VAL A 40 -5.50 10.82 -18.01
CA VAL A 40 -6.29 10.07 -17.02
C VAL A 40 -7.76 10.49 -17.07
N ALA A 41 -8.07 11.79 -17.15
CA ALA A 41 -9.44 12.27 -17.25
C ALA A 41 -10.15 11.69 -18.49
N THR A 42 -9.49 11.73 -19.65
CA THR A 42 -9.98 11.13 -20.90
C THR A 42 -10.21 9.63 -20.75
N ARG A 43 -9.22 8.89 -20.22
CA ARG A 43 -9.31 7.44 -20.02
C ARG A 43 -10.42 7.04 -19.04
N ALA A 44 -10.63 7.83 -17.99
CA ALA A 44 -11.69 7.62 -17.00
C ALA A 44 -13.08 8.07 -17.48
N GLY A 45 -13.18 8.74 -18.65
CA GLY A 45 -14.45 9.28 -19.16
C GLY A 45 -15.02 10.41 -18.30
N VAL A 46 -14.16 11.16 -17.59
CA VAL A 46 -14.58 12.26 -16.71
C VAL A 46 -14.02 13.60 -17.18
N GLY A 47 -14.68 14.70 -16.82
CA GLY A 47 -14.16 16.04 -17.07
C GLY A 47 -12.86 16.32 -16.30
N ARG A 48 -11.94 17.09 -16.91
CA ARG A 48 -10.66 17.49 -16.27
C ARG A 48 -10.86 18.10 -14.88
N SER A 49 -11.83 18.99 -14.73
CA SER A 49 -12.15 19.64 -13.45
C SER A 49 -12.50 18.64 -12.34
N THR A 50 -13.05 17.47 -12.67
CA THR A 50 -13.32 16.40 -11.70
C THR A 50 -12.03 15.81 -11.15
N VAL A 51 -11.01 15.59 -11.98
CA VAL A 51 -9.71 15.07 -11.53
C VAL A 51 -8.98 16.11 -10.68
N TYR A 52 -8.82 17.34 -11.18
CA TYR A 52 -8.09 18.40 -10.46
C TYR A 52 -8.76 18.85 -9.15
N ARG A 53 -10.08 18.62 -8.99
CA ARG A 53 -10.77 18.86 -7.72
C ARG A 53 -10.30 17.92 -6.60
N HIS A 54 -9.91 16.69 -6.94
CA HIS A 54 -9.55 15.65 -5.97
C HIS A 54 -8.04 15.51 -5.78
N TRP A 55 -7.26 15.75 -6.83
CA TRP A 55 -5.80 15.59 -6.80
C TRP A 55 -5.10 16.81 -7.41
N LYS A 56 -4.22 17.42 -6.61
CA LYS A 56 -3.49 18.64 -6.97
C LYS A 56 -2.40 18.40 -8.01
N ASN A 57 -1.80 17.21 -8.03
CA ASN A 57 -0.70 16.84 -8.92
C ASN A 57 -0.75 15.33 -9.24
N LYS A 58 0.13 14.88 -10.15
CA LYS A 58 0.22 13.47 -10.55
C LYS A 58 0.71 12.55 -9.42
N GLY A 59 1.61 13.01 -8.55
CA GLY A 59 2.12 12.22 -7.43
C GLY A 59 1.00 11.84 -6.45
N ALA A 60 0.19 12.83 -6.07
CA ALA A 60 -0.99 12.66 -5.24
C ALA A 60 -2.00 11.68 -5.86
N LEU A 61 -2.24 11.77 -7.18
CA LEU A 61 -3.15 10.84 -7.87
C LEU A 61 -2.60 9.42 -7.93
N ILE A 62 -1.32 9.23 -8.28
CA ILE A 62 -0.72 7.90 -8.38
C ILE A 62 -0.73 7.20 -7.01
N VAL A 63 -0.30 7.89 -5.96
CA VAL A 63 -0.27 7.31 -4.61
C VAL A 63 -1.66 7.05 -4.07
N ASP A 64 -2.62 7.92 -4.36
CA ASP A 64 -4.00 7.66 -3.98
C ASP A 64 -4.63 6.52 -4.79
N ALA A 65 -4.20 6.29 -6.03
CA ALA A 65 -4.58 5.12 -6.79
C ALA A 65 -4.05 3.84 -6.14
N LEU A 66 -2.81 3.84 -5.64
CA LEU A 66 -2.29 2.73 -4.82
C LEU A 66 -3.14 2.51 -3.57
N ARG A 67 -3.53 3.57 -2.88
CA ARG A 67 -4.38 3.47 -1.67
C ARG A 67 -5.77 2.92 -1.99
N THR A 68 -6.37 3.39 -3.08
CA THR A 68 -7.75 3.08 -3.48
C THR A 68 -7.89 1.66 -4.02
N LEU A 69 -6.89 1.18 -4.78
CA LEU A 69 -6.94 -0.12 -5.44
C LEU A 69 -6.30 -1.23 -4.61
N ASN A 70 -5.48 -0.86 -3.62
CA ASN A 70 -4.85 -1.80 -2.70
C ASN A 70 -5.19 -1.38 -1.26
N THR A 71 -6.44 -1.60 -0.87
CA THR A 71 -6.91 -1.35 0.51
C THR A 71 -6.24 -2.33 1.45
N GLN A 72 -5.43 -1.83 2.39
CA GLN A 72 -4.82 -2.67 3.40
C GLN A 72 -5.91 -3.14 4.38
N PRO A 73 -5.92 -4.43 4.77
CA PRO A 73 -6.82 -4.91 5.81
C PRO A 73 -6.53 -4.19 7.13
N ASP A 74 -7.51 -4.24 8.02
CA ASP A 74 -7.40 -3.74 9.39
C ASP A 74 -7.72 -4.89 10.34
N PRO A 75 -6.77 -5.79 10.61
CA PRO A 75 -7.05 -7.03 11.31
C PRO A 75 -7.63 -6.82 12.71
N ALA A 76 -7.23 -5.75 13.40
CA ALA A 76 -7.76 -5.39 14.71
C ALA A 76 -9.27 -5.11 14.68
N ARG A 77 -9.77 -4.53 13.58
CA ARG A 77 -11.21 -4.30 13.36
C ARG A 77 -11.91 -5.49 12.72
N ASP A 78 -11.29 -6.05 11.69
CA ASP A 78 -11.94 -6.97 10.76
C ASP A 78 -11.90 -8.42 11.27
N LEU A 79 -10.91 -8.77 12.10
CA LEU A 79 -10.68 -10.13 12.60
C LEU A 79 -10.19 -10.12 14.07
N PRO A 80 -10.96 -9.58 15.03
CA PRO A 80 -10.51 -9.39 16.41
C PRO A 80 -10.23 -10.69 17.18
N THR A 81 -10.67 -11.84 16.66
CA THR A 81 -10.52 -13.15 17.30
C THR A 81 -9.27 -13.92 16.86
N VAL A 82 -8.55 -13.46 15.84
CA VAL A 82 -7.30 -14.10 15.43
C VAL A 82 -6.14 -13.59 16.29
N SER A 83 -5.15 -14.44 16.56
CA SER A 83 -3.95 -14.07 17.31
C SER A 83 -3.24 -12.90 16.64
N ALA A 84 -2.58 -12.03 17.43
CA ALA A 84 -1.83 -10.91 16.90
C ALA A 84 -0.73 -11.38 15.93
N ARG A 85 -0.15 -12.57 16.16
CA ARG A 85 0.74 -13.24 15.19
C ARG A 85 0.05 -13.48 13.83
N GLN A 86 -1.13 -14.09 13.80
CA GLN A 86 -1.88 -14.32 12.55
C GLN A 86 -2.24 -13.01 11.86
N GLN A 87 -2.49 -11.94 12.61
CA GLN A 87 -2.71 -10.60 12.06
C GLN A 87 -1.46 -10.06 11.35
N VAL A 88 -0.25 -10.31 11.89
CA VAL A 88 1.02 -9.99 11.21
C VAL A 88 1.14 -10.76 9.89
N GLU A 89 0.88 -12.07 9.91
CA GLU A 89 0.91 -12.92 8.71
C GLU A 89 -0.08 -12.43 7.65
N LEU A 90 -1.29 -12.01 8.05
CA LEU A 90 -2.29 -11.44 7.15
C LEU A 90 -1.83 -10.14 6.49
N LEU A 91 -1.22 -9.23 7.26
CA LEU A 91 -0.71 -7.96 6.72
C LEU A 91 0.45 -8.16 5.75
N LEU A 92 1.36 -9.10 6.05
CA LEU A 92 2.48 -9.44 5.18
C LEU A 92 2.04 -10.23 3.95
N GLY A 93 1.09 -11.16 4.09
CA GLY A 93 0.46 -11.85 2.97
C GLY A 93 -0.25 -10.89 2.03
N HIS A 94 -0.94 -9.88 2.57
CA HIS A 94 -1.52 -8.79 1.77
C HIS A 94 -0.44 -8.01 1.00
N LEU A 95 0.69 -7.69 1.64
CA LEU A 95 1.81 -7.02 0.98
C LEU A 95 2.42 -7.88 -0.13
N ALA A 96 2.63 -9.17 0.14
CA ALA A 96 3.14 -10.14 -0.82
C ALA A 96 2.22 -10.22 -2.06
N THR A 97 0.92 -10.44 -1.86
CA THR A 97 -0.07 -10.46 -2.96
C THR A 97 -0.06 -9.17 -3.77
N ALA A 98 -0.04 -8.01 -3.09
CA ALA A 98 0.01 -6.72 -3.77
C ALA A 98 1.27 -6.54 -4.62
N LEU A 99 2.40 -7.13 -4.21
CA LEU A 99 3.67 -7.07 -4.94
C LEU A 99 3.84 -8.20 -5.97
N SER A 100 3.07 -9.30 -5.89
CA SER A 100 3.15 -10.40 -6.85
C SER A 100 2.20 -10.19 -8.03
N ASP A 101 0.89 -10.13 -7.78
CA ASP A 101 -0.16 -10.21 -8.80
C ASP A 101 -1.19 -9.08 -8.64
N SER A 102 -0.82 -7.87 -9.09
CA SER A 102 -1.74 -6.73 -9.08
C SER A 102 -1.31 -5.60 -10.02
N ALA A 103 -2.22 -4.67 -10.29
CA ALA A 103 -1.87 -3.40 -10.95
C ALA A 103 -0.85 -2.57 -10.14
N VAL A 104 -0.72 -2.82 -8.84
CA VAL A 104 0.32 -2.21 -7.99
C VAL A 104 1.68 -2.86 -8.25
N SER A 105 1.72 -4.19 -8.39
CA SER A 105 2.94 -4.97 -8.62
C SER A 105 3.75 -4.47 -9.83
N SER A 106 3.08 -4.09 -10.92
CA SER A 106 3.73 -3.62 -12.15
C SER A 106 4.30 -2.20 -12.06
N VAL A 107 3.72 -1.34 -11.22
CA VAL A 107 4.10 0.09 -11.16
C VAL A 107 5.16 0.40 -10.10
N ILE A 108 5.30 -0.44 -9.07
CA ILE A 108 6.19 -0.19 -7.92
C ILE A 108 7.66 0.08 -8.33
N PRO A 109 8.32 -0.71 -9.19
CA PRO A 109 9.71 -0.45 -9.55
C PRO A 109 9.91 0.92 -10.22
N ALA A 110 9.04 1.26 -11.17
CA ALA A 110 9.06 2.55 -11.86
C ALA A 110 8.73 3.71 -10.92
N LEU A 111 7.87 3.49 -9.92
CA LEU A 111 7.53 4.49 -8.92
C LEU A 111 8.69 4.78 -7.97
N ILE A 112 9.41 3.74 -7.52
CA ILE A 112 10.61 3.87 -6.68
C ILE A 112 11.68 4.64 -7.46
N HIS A 113 11.92 4.28 -8.72
CA HIS A 113 12.86 5.00 -9.57
C HIS A 113 12.47 6.48 -9.75
N ALA A 114 11.19 6.76 -10.05
CA ALA A 114 10.71 8.13 -10.21
C ALA A 114 10.84 8.97 -8.92
N ALA A 115 10.58 8.36 -7.76
CA ALA A 115 10.73 9.02 -6.46
C ALA A 115 12.19 9.40 -6.15
N ASP A 116 13.19 8.81 -6.82
CA ASP A 116 14.58 9.23 -6.67
C ASP A 116 14.85 10.62 -7.29
N HIS A 117 14.08 11.01 -8.29
CA HIS A 117 14.28 12.24 -9.05
C HIS A 117 13.18 13.29 -8.83
N ASP A 118 12.07 12.93 -8.18
CA ASP A 118 10.94 13.82 -7.90
C ASP A 118 10.64 13.89 -6.39
N PRO A 119 10.99 15.00 -5.71
CA PRO A 119 10.75 15.16 -4.27
C PRO A 119 9.28 15.12 -3.83
N ASP A 120 8.36 15.63 -4.67
CA ASP A 120 6.92 15.65 -4.36
C ASP A 120 6.35 14.22 -4.40
N LEU A 121 6.72 13.44 -5.43
CA LEU A 121 6.39 12.02 -5.46
C LEU A 121 6.99 11.26 -4.28
N ARG A 122 8.25 11.52 -3.94
CA ARG A 122 8.94 10.87 -2.82
C ARG A 122 8.19 11.10 -1.52
N GLU A 123 7.76 12.34 -1.25
CA GLU A 123 6.99 12.68 -0.06
C GLU A 123 5.67 11.89 -0.01
N HIS A 124 4.92 11.87 -1.10
CA HIS A 124 3.67 11.11 -1.19
C HIS A 124 3.89 9.60 -0.97
N LEU A 125 4.91 9.02 -1.61
CA LEU A 125 5.23 7.59 -1.49
C LEU A 125 5.70 7.25 -0.07
N HIS A 126 6.55 8.07 0.54
CA HIS A 126 7.01 7.88 1.92
C HIS A 126 5.85 7.96 2.91
N ALA A 127 4.94 8.93 2.76
CA ALA A 127 3.76 9.05 3.60
C ALA A 127 2.85 7.81 3.49
N TYR A 128 2.63 7.32 2.27
CA TYR A 128 1.88 6.08 2.02
C TYR A 128 2.53 4.86 2.69
N SER A 129 3.83 4.67 2.49
CA SER A 129 4.59 3.57 3.07
C SER A 129 4.63 3.64 4.60
N ALA A 130 4.79 4.84 5.18
CA ALA A 130 4.74 5.04 6.63
C ALA A 130 3.36 4.71 7.21
N GLN A 131 2.27 5.12 6.56
CA GLN A 131 0.91 4.76 6.99
C GLN A 131 0.70 3.24 6.99
N ARG A 132 1.15 2.55 5.94
CA ARG A 132 1.01 1.08 5.86
C ARG A 132 1.86 0.34 6.88
N ARG A 133 3.08 0.81 7.11
CA ARG A 133 4.02 0.22 8.07
C ARG A 133 3.59 0.45 9.52
N ARG A 134 2.98 1.60 9.84
CA ARG A 134 2.41 1.83 11.19
C ARG A 134 1.43 0.73 11.59
N ARG A 135 0.51 0.32 10.69
CA ARG A 135 -0.42 -0.77 11.00
C ARG A 135 0.29 -2.07 11.35
N LEU A 136 1.32 -2.45 10.59
CA LEU A 136 2.13 -3.63 10.88
C LEU A 136 2.87 -3.49 12.21
N THR A 137 3.41 -2.31 12.48
CA THR A 137 4.12 -1.98 13.73
C THR A 137 3.19 -2.11 14.94
N ASP A 138 1.99 -1.55 14.86
CA ASP A 138 0.98 -1.60 15.92
C ASP A 138 0.55 -3.05 16.20
N THR A 139 0.38 -3.87 15.15
CA THR A 139 0.06 -5.29 15.29
C THR A 139 1.20 -6.07 15.95
N ILE A 140 2.46 -5.83 15.57
CA ILE A 140 3.63 -6.46 16.20
C ILE A 140 3.75 -6.03 17.67
N ALA A 141 3.55 -4.75 17.98
CA ALA A 141 3.60 -4.23 19.35
C ALA A 141 2.53 -4.88 20.25
N SER A 142 1.33 -5.11 19.70
CA SER A 142 0.27 -5.86 20.37
C SER A 142 0.68 -7.31 20.64
N ALA A 143 1.25 -8.00 19.64
CA ALA A 143 1.72 -9.38 19.79
C ALA A 143 2.80 -9.54 20.86
N VAL A 144 3.77 -8.62 20.89
CA VAL A 144 4.83 -8.59 21.91
C VAL A 144 4.24 -8.36 23.30
N SER A 145 3.32 -7.40 23.42
CA SER A 145 2.67 -7.06 24.70
C SER A 145 1.79 -8.19 25.24
N ALA A 146 1.19 -8.99 24.35
CA ALA A 146 0.43 -10.19 24.70
C ALA A 146 1.32 -11.42 25.02
N GLY A 147 2.64 -11.35 24.78
CA GLY A 147 3.55 -12.48 24.94
C GLY A 147 3.36 -13.60 23.91
N GLU A 148 2.71 -13.31 22.78
CA GLU A 148 2.48 -14.29 21.70
C GLU A 148 3.74 -14.53 20.85
N VAL A 149 4.65 -13.55 20.85
CA VAL A 149 5.90 -13.55 20.06
C VAL A 149 7.07 -13.11 20.94
N ARG A 150 8.29 -13.33 20.45
CA ARG A 150 9.51 -12.85 21.11
C ARG A 150 9.47 -11.34 21.33
N ALA A 151 10.03 -10.89 22.46
CA ALA A 151 10.24 -9.48 22.74
C ALA A 151 11.23 -8.86 21.73
N VAL A 152 10.72 -8.03 20.83
CA VAL A 152 11.48 -7.32 19.80
C VAL A 152 11.04 -5.86 19.73
N ASP A 153 11.86 -5.00 19.13
CA ASP A 153 11.44 -3.65 18.74
C ASP A 153 10.45 -3.74 17.55
N PRO A 154 9.17 -3.34 17.72
CA PRO A 154 8.16 -3.44 16.67
C PRO A 154 8.49 -2.64 15.40
N GLU A 155 9.16 -1.48 15.53
CA GLU A 155 9.53 -0.65 14.38
C GLU A 155 10.59 -1.37 13.54
N VAL A 156 11.63 -1.91 14.19
CA VAL A 156 12.70 -2.67 13.52
C VAL A 156 12.13 -3.94 12.89
N ALA A 157 11.30 -4.69 13.62
CA ALA A 157 10.67 -5.91 13.11
C ALA A 157 9.80 -5.63 11.87
N SER A 158 9.02 -4.53 11.88
CA SER A 158 8.18 -4.15 10.74
C SER A 158 9.01 -3.85 9.48
N VAL A 159 10.19 -3.22 9.64
CA VAL A 159 11.12 -2.91 8.55
C VAL A 159 11.76 -4.18 8.01
N LEU A 160 12.22 -5.09 8.89
CA LEU A 160 12.83 -6.35 8.48
C LEU A 160 11.85 -7.21 7.67
N LEU A 161 10.63 -7.39 8.18
CA LEU A 161 9.60 -8.20 7.53
C LEU A 161 9.15 -7.58 6.21
N SER A 162 8.84 -6.28 6.18
CA SER A 162 8.46 -5.61 4.93
C SER A 162 9.60 -5.61 3.92
N GLY A 163 10.83 -5.35 4.39
CA GLY A 163 12.04 -5.32 3.59
C GLY A 163 12.32 -6.64 2.90
N ALA A 164 12.13 -7.78 3.59
CA ALA A 164 12.27 -9.11 2.99
C ALA A 164 11.30 -9.33 1.82
N VAL A 165 10.03 -8.91 1.96
CA VAL A 165 9.02 -9.03 0.89
C VAL A 165 9.41 -8.15 -0.31
N PHE A 166 9.87 -6.92 -0.07
CA PHE A 166 10.37 -6.04 -1.13
C PHE A 166 11.65 -6.57 -1.79
N TYR A 167 12.57 -7.14 -1.01
CA TYR A 167 13.80 -7.74 -1.54
C TYR A 167 13.49 -8.87 -2.52
N ARG A 168 12.56 -9.77 -2.15
CA ARG A 168 12.12 -10.83 -3.08
C ARG A 168 11.55 -10.25 -4.36
N LYS A 169 10.64 -9.28 -4.25
CA LYS A 169 10.03 -8.63 -5.42
C LYS A 169 11.05 -7.93 -6.34
N LEU A 170 12.01 -7.21 -5.78
CA LEU A 170 12.84 -6.28 -6.54
C LEU A 170 14.21 -6.86 -6.93
N MET A 171 14.70 -7.85 -6.18
CA MET A 171 16.08 -8.34 -6.30
C MET A 171 16.17 -9.83 -6.64
N THR A 172 15.05 -10.56 -6.62
CA THR A 172 15.03 -12.00 -6.92
C THR A 172 14.05 -12.34 -8.05
N ALA A 173 14.20 -13.51 -8.66
CA ALA A 173 13.28 -13.99 -9.70
C ALA A 173 11.96 -14.53 -9.13
N ASP A 174 11.94 -14.82 -7.83
CA ASP A 174 10.81 -15.44 -7.15
C ASP A 174 9.84 -14.36 -6.66
N ALA A 175 8.57 -14.49 -7.05
CA ALA A 175 7.51 -13.67 -6.49
C ALA A 175 7.33 -14.01 -5.01
N PRO A 176 7.03 -13.02 -4.13
CA PRO A 176 6.65 -13.31 -2.75
C PRO A 176 5.51 -14.35 -2.68
N ASP A 177 5.81 -15.52 -2.12
CA ASP A 177 4.83 -16.59 -1.87
C ASP A 177 4.26 -16.45 -0.44
N PRO A 178 2.93 -16.53 -0.24
CA PRO A 178 2.33 -16.68 1.08
C PRO A 178 3.00 -17.74 1.98
N GLY A 179 3.47 -18.87 1.42
CA GLY A 179 4.19 -19.90 2.17
C GLY A 179 5.50 -19.40 2.81
N ASP A 180 6.14 -18.42 2.18
CA ASP A 180 7.33 -17.80 2.75
C ASP A 180 7.03 -16.81 3.89
N ILE A 181 5.81 -16.27 3.95
CA ILE A 181 5.45 -15.26 4.95
C ILE A 181 5.50 -15.88 6.35
N THR A 182 5.00 -17.10 6.52
CA THR A 182 5.08 -17.81 7.80
C THR A 182 6.53 -18.01 8.22
N ALA A 183 7.41 -18.46 7.31
CA ALA A 183 8.83 -18.65 7.61
C ALA A 183 9.54 -17.33 7.97
N LEU A 184 9.21 -16.23 7.30
CA LEU A 184 9.72 -14.89 7.64
C LEU A 184 9.26 -14.44 9.03
N VAL A 185 7.96 -14.62 9.33
CA VAL A 185 7.39 -14.31 10.64
C VAL A 185 8.04 -15.16 11.72
N ASP A 186 8.22 -16.46 11.51
CA ASP A 186 8.92 -17.35 12.45
C ASP A 186 10.35 -16.89 12.71
N THR A 187 11.08 -16.55 11.66
CA THR A 187 12.49 -16.11 11.79
C THR A 187 12.62 -14.87 12.67
N VAL A 188 11.70 -13.91 12.54
CA VAL A 188 11.75 -12.63 13.25
C VAL A 188 11.06 -12.68 14.62
N LEU A 189 9.93 -13.40 14.73
CA LEU A 189 8.98 -13.29 15.83
C LEU A 189 8.71 -14.59 16.59
N ALA A 190 9.18 -15.76 16.15
CA ALA A 190 9.04 -16.98 16.96
C ALA A 190 9.64 -16.75 18.36
N PRO A 191 9.03 -17.28 19.44
CA PRO A 191 9.52 -17.11 20.81
C PRO A 191 11.03 -17.38 20.97
#